data_AF-Q2I198-F1
#
_entry.id   AF-Q2I198-F1
#
_cell.length_a   1.000
_cell.length_b   1.000
_cell.length_c   1.000
_cell.angle_alpha   90.00
_cell.angle_beta   90.00
_cell.angle_gamma   90.00
#
_symmetry.space_group_name_H-M   'P 1'
#
loop_
_entity.id
_entity.type
_entity.pdbx_description
1 polymer ?
#
loop_
_entity_poly.entity_id
_entity_poly.type
_entity_poly.pdbx_seq_one_letter_code
_entity_poly.pdbx_strand_id
1 'polypeptide(L)'
;RTCPGRYQLLVNESEPCRFLLDTVFAKGMTVRQSKEELLPQLRDQCKLDLSIDRFRLRKKTWKNPGTVFLEYHVYEEDINISSNWEVFLEVLDEPERMKSMSQLAVLTRRWFPTQMKLEPFREVVLETSSVDELKEKLSEMSEIPLENLEFAKGRGAFP
;
A
#
# COMPACT_ATOMS: atom_id res chain seq x y z
N ARG A 1 -9.81 13.77 24.40
CA ARG A 1 -8.79 13.55 23.34
C ARG A 1 -8.47 12.06 23.40
N THR A 2 -8.96 11.28 22.44
CA THR A 2 -8.68 9.85 22.35
C THR A 2 -7.77 9.67 21.15
N CYS A 3 -6.61 9.04 21.36
CA CYS A 3 -5.59 8.84 20.34
C CYS A 3 -5.81 7.48 19.67
N PRO A 4 -6.12 7.42 18.37
CA PRO A 4 -6.21 6.15 17.66
C PRO A 4 -4.85 5.69 17.12
N GLY A 5 -4.64 4.38 17.18
CA GLY A 5 -3.40 3.71 16.82
C GLY A 5 -3.14 3.56 15.33
N ARG A 6 -1.87 3.67 14.95
CA ARG A 6 -1.41 3.41 13.59
C ARG A 6 -0.58 2.17 13.53
N TYR A 7 -0.73 1.45 12.43
CA TYR A 7 -0.05 0.19 12.24
C TYR A 7 0.83 0.30 10.99
N GLN A 8 2.03 -0.24 11.07
CA GLN A 8 2.84 -0.50 9.90
C GLN A 8 2.28 -1.73 9.18
N LEU A 9 2.07 -1.63 7.87
CA LEU A 9 1.74 -2.77 7.01
C LEU A 9 3.03 -3.42 6.51
N LEU A 10 3.22 -4.70 6.83
CA LEU A 10 4.37 -5.51 6.46
C LEU A 10 3.92 -6.66 5.55
N VAL A 11 3.76 -6.36 4.26
CA VAL A 11 3.09 -7.25 3.28
C VAL A 11 3.74 -8.64 3.17
N ASN A 12 5.03 -8.76 3.49
CA ASN A 12 5.81 -9.98 3.35
C ASN A 12 6.09 -10.71 4.67
N GLU A 13 5.63 -10.18 5.81
CA GLU A 13 5.89 -10.75 7.13
C GLU A 13 4.76 -11.68 7.59
N SER A 14 5.09 -12.65 8.45
CA SER A 14 4.07 -13.53 9.05
C SER A 14 3.08 -12.79 9.94
N GLU A 15 3.52 -11.68 10.53
CA GLU A 15 2.68 -10.73 11.25
C GLU A 15 2.57 -9.44 10.41
N PRO A 16 1.54 -9.31 9.56
CA PRO A 16 1.49 -8.27 8.54
C PRO A 16 1.13 -6.88 9.09
N CYS A 17 0.83 -6.77 10.38
CA CYS A 17 0.48 -5.53 11.03
C CYS A 17 1.22 -5.37 12.36
N ARG A 18 1.92 -4.26 12.52
CA ARG A 18 2.60 -3.91 13.76
C ARG A 18 2.18 -2.52 14.21
N PHE A 19 1.80 -2.34 15.48
CA PHE A 19 1.55 -0.99 15.99
C PHE A 19 2.82 -0.13 15.87
N LEU A 20 2.66 1.09 15.38
CA LEU A 20 3.74 2.02 15.09
C LEU A 20 3.72 3.20 16.06
N LEU A 21 2.66 4.02 16.03
CA LEU A 21 2.52 5.20 16.89
C LEU A 21 1.07 5.71 16.93
N ASP A 22 0.77 6.57 17.90
CA ASP A 22 -0.46 7.33 18.02
C ASP A 22 -0.24 8.78 17.58
N THR A 23 -1.09 9.30 16.70
CA THR A 23 -1.07 10.73 16.33
C THR A 23 -2.44 11.21 15.88
N VAL A 24 -2.69 12.50 16.07
CA VAL A 24 -3.96 13.15 15.75
C VAL A 24 -3.92 13.68 14.33
N PHE A 25 -4.98 13.47 13.58
CA PHE A 25 -5.23 14.19 12.33
C PHE A 25 -6.36 15.19 12.52
N ALA A 26 -6.17 16.38 11.98
CA ALA A 26 -7.17 17.43 12.03
C ALA A 26 -8.17 17.30 10.87
N LYS A 27 -9.42 17.72 11.12
CA LYS A 27 -10.43 17.87 10.07
C LYS A 27 -9.98 18.94 9.08
N GLY A 28 -10.20 18.72 7.78
CA GLY A 28 -9.78 19.67 6.72
C GLY A 28 -8.28 19.64 6.39
N MET A 29 -7.48 18.82 7.09
CA MET A 29 -6.08 18.59 6.74
C MET A 29 -5.97 17.66 5.53
N THR A 30 -4.99 17.89 4.66
CA THR A 30 -4.69 16.97 3.56
C THR A 30 -3.82 15.81 4.02
N VAL A 31 -3.86 14.70 3.30
CA VAL A 31 -2.94 13.56 3.54
C VAL A 31 -1.49 13.99 3.46
N ARG A 32 -1.14 14.93 2.58
CA ARG A 32 0.23 15.47 2.51
C ARG A 32 0.66 16.14 3.81
N GLN A 33 -0.15 17.07 4.32
CA GLN A 33 0.15 17.79 5.57
C GLN A 33 0.29 16.79 6.73
N SER A 34 -0.57 15.80 6.76
CA SER A 34 -0.56 14.75 7.77
C SER A 34 0.70 13.87 7.71
N LYS A 35 1.21 13.60 6.51
CA LYS A 35 2.51 12.93 6.29
C LYS A 35 3.67 13.80 6.75
N GLU A 36 3.64 15.10 6.48
CA GLU A 36 4.65 16.06 6.95
C GLU A 36 4.73 16.08 8.49
N GLU A 37 3.60 16.05 9.19
CA GLU A 37 3.54 15.95 10.65
C GLU A 37 4.00 14.60 11.22
N LEU A 38 3.91 13.53 10.42
CA LEU A 38 4.37 12.20 10.81
C LEU A 38 5.88 12.05 10.74
N LEU A 39 6.56 12.73 9.80
CA LEU A 39 7.99 12.52 9.54
C LEU A 39 8.87 12.63 10.80
N PRO A 40 8.74 13.67 11.66
CA PRO A 40 9.53 13.75 12.88
C PRO A 40 9.23 12.61 13.83
N GLN A 41 7.96 12.22 13.97
CA GLN A 41 7.54 11.13 14.86
C GLN A 41 8.08 9.78 14.40
N LEU A 42 8.05 9.51 13.09
CA LEU A 42 8.58 8.29 12.49
C LEU A 42 10.09 8.18 12.69
N ARG A 43 10.82 9.28 12.50
CA ARG A 43 12.27 9.32 12.72
C ARG A 43 12.60 9.13 14.20
N ASP A 44 11.97 9.90 15.08
CA ASP A 44 12.40 10.02 16.47
C ASP A 44 11.88 8.84 17.33
N GLN A 45 10.67 8.34 17.07
CA GLN A 45 10.06 7.25 17.85
C GLN A 45 10.23 5.87 17.19
N CYS A 46 10.18 5.81 15.86
CA CYS A 46 10.20 4.54 15.13
C CYS A 46 11.54 4.25 14.44
N LYS A 47 12.49 5.20 14.45
CA LYS A 47 13.79 5.11 13.75
C LYS A 47 13.63 4.88 12.24
N LEU A 48 12.55 5.42 11.67
CA LEU A 48 12.26 5.39 10.24
C LEU A 48 12.58 6.76 9.65
N ASP A 49 13.74 6.89 9.00
CA ASP A 49 14.11 8.10 8.26
C ASP A 49 13.61 7.99 6.83
N LEU A 50 12.46 8.62 6.56
CA LEU A 50 11.72 8.51 5.32
C LEU A 50 11.46 9.91 4.74
N SER A 51 11.36 10.02 3.42
CA SER A 51 10.76 11.19 2.76
C SER A 51 9.27 10.96 2.52
N ILE A 52 8.52 12.03 2.20
CA ILE A 52 7.07 11.98 1.98
C ILE A 52 6.70 10.90 0.96
N ASP A 53 7.45 10.77 -0.13
CA ASP A 53 7.19 9.80 -1.20
C ASP A 53 7.59 8.35 -0.86
N ARG A 54 8.25 8.10 0.27
CA ARG A 54 8.73 6.76 0.69
C ARG A 54 7.78 6.00 1.59
N PHE A 55 6.59 6.55 1.83
CA PHE A 55 5.52 5.86 2.53
C PHE A 55 4.15 6.36 2.09
N ARG A 56 3.13 5.57 2.38
CA ARG A 56 1.73 5.89 2.11
C ARG A 56 0.83 5.51 3.25
N LEU A 57 -0.36 6.11 3.25
CA LEU A 57 -1.42 5.78 4.19
C LEU A 57 -2.49 4.98 3.47
N ARG A 58 -2.96 3.91 4.11
CA ARG A 58 -4.04 3.05 3.61
C ARG A 58 -5.16 2.95 4.62
N LYS A 59 -6.38 2.79 4.12
CA LYS A 59 -7.51 2.37 4.94
C LYS A 59 -7.19 1.02 5.58
N LYS A 60 -7.38 0.90 6.91
CA LYS A 60 -7.27 -0.38 7.59
C LYS A 60 -8.44 -1.27 7.22
N THR A 61 -8.15 -2.45 6.68
CA THR A 61 -9.12 -3.48 6.28
C THR A 61 -8.62 -4.85 6.69
N TRP A 62 -9.55 -5.77 6.98
CA TRP A 62 -9.20 -7.05 7.62
C TRP A 62 -8.53 -8.07 6.70
N LYS A 63 -8.91 -8.14 5.42
CA LYS A 63 -8.51 -9.24 4.51
C LYS A 63 -7.51 -8.84 3.43
N ASN A 64 -7.73 -7.68 2.80
CA ASN A 64 -6.91 -7.17 1.71
C ASN A 64 -6.39 -5.78 2.10
N PRO A 65 -5.26 -5.30 1.56
CA PRO A 65 -4.84 -3.92 1.73
C PRO A 65 -5.95 -2.97 1.27
N GLY A 66 -6.30 -2.01 2.12
CA GLY A 66 -7.36 -1.05 1.82
C GLY A 66 -6.91 0.02 0.84
N THR A 67 -7.84 0.89 0.47
CA THR A 67 -7.63 2.04 -0.42
C THR A 67 -6.42 2.86 0.02
N VAL A 68 -5.55 3.22 -0.94
CA VAL A 68 -4.45 4.18 -0.74
C VAL A 68 -5.04 5.58 -0.65
N PHE A 69 -4.63 6.34 0.35
CA PHE A 69 -5.00 7.75 0.48
C PHE A 69 -3.98 8.61 -0.26
N LEU A 70 -4.45 9.35 -1.26
CA LEU A 70 -3.63 10.25 -2.08
C LEU A 70 -3.35 11.56 -1.35
N GLU A 71 -2.23 12.19 -1.68
CA GLU A 71 -1.73 13.39 -0.99
C GLU A 71 -2.73 14.56 -0.93
N TYR A 72 -3.55 14.70 -1.97
CA TYR A 72 -4.54 15.76 -2.07
C TYR A 72 -5.86 15.46 -1.36
N HIS A 73 -6.09 14.24 -0.89
CA HIS A 73 -7.32 13.92 -0.17
C HIS A 73 -7.39 14.68 1.15
N VAL A 74 -8.58 15.16 1.49
CA VAL A 74 -8.87 15.95 2.68
C VAL A 74 -9.65 15.10 3.70
N TYR A 75 -9.23 15.10 4.96
CA TYR A 75 -9.97 14.41 6.02
C TYR A 75 -11.32 15.07 6.32
N GLU A 76 -12.35 14.25 6.48
CA GLU A 76 -13.79 14.58 6.57
C GLU A 76 -14.48 14.96 5.25
N GLU A 77 -13.72 15.23 4.18
CA GLU A 77 -14.30 15.49 2.85
C GLU A 77 -14.16 14.24 1.97
N ASP A 78 -12.93 13.78 1.73
CA ASP A 78 -12.63 12.58 0.94
C ASP A 78 -12.47 11.33 1.83
N ILE A 79 -12.01 11.53 3.08
CA ILE A 79 -11.70 10.45 4.02
C ILE A 79 -12.49 10.64 5.30
N ASN A 80 -13.51 9.79 5.49
CA ASN A 80 -14.28 9.77 6.74
C ASN A 80 -13.40 9.30 7.91
N ILE A 81 -13.10 10.22 8.82
CA ILE A 81 -12.42 9.93 10.08
C ILE A 81 -13.45 9.90 11.23
N SER A 82 -13.23 9.01 12.19
CA SER A 82 -14.04 8.88 13.40
C SER A 82 -13.12 8.74 14.61
N SER A 83 -13.67 8.78 15.83
CA SER A 83 -12.87 8.76 17.06
C SER A 83 -11.97 7.52 17.23
N ASN A 84 -12.30 6.42 16.56
CA ASN A 84 -11.56 5.14 16.60
C ASN A 84 -10.90 4.82 15.25
N TRP A 85 -10.65 5.83 14.43
CA TRP A 85 -10.17 5.62 13.07
C TRP A 85 -8.69 5.24 13.05
N GLU A 86 -8.41 4.04 12.54
CA GLU A 86 -7.06 3.49 12.39
C GLU A 86 -6.65 3.45 10.91
N VAL A 87 -5.35 3.65 10.67
CA VAL A 87 -4.76 3.58 9.32
C VAL A 87 -3.58 2.65 9.31
N PHE A 88 -3.31 2.10 8.14
CA PHE A 88 -2.02 1.50 7.86
C PHE A 88 -1.06 2.54 7.29
N LEU A 89 0.15 2.60 7.83
CA LEU A 89 1.31 3.20 7.20
C LEU A 89 2.08 2.09 6.50
N GLU A 90 2.32 2.25 5.21
CA GLU A 90 3.13 1.31 4.44
C GLU A 90 4.39 2.00 3.98
N VAL A 91 5.54 1.44 4.34
CA VAL A 91 6.85 1.90 3.86
C VAL A 91 7.08 1.30 2.48
N LEU A 92 7.57 2.12 1.56
CA LEU A 92 7.78 1.72 0.17
C LEU A 92 9.27 1.57 -0.11
N ASP A 93 9.60 0.56 -0.91
CA ASP A 93 10.96 0.32 -1.42
C ASP A 93 11.36 1.31 -2.52
N GLU A 94 10.37 1.90 -3.19
CA GLU A 94 10.51 2.92 -4.23
C GLU A 94 9.56 4.10 -3.96
N PRO A 95 9.80 5.29 -4.54
CA PRO A 95 8.86 6.41 -4.44
C PRO A 95 7.44 6.01 -4.87
N GLU A 96 6.43 6.52 -4.15
CA GLU A 96 5.02 6.28 -4.42
C GLU A 96 4.68 6.57 -5.89
N ARG A 97 4.14 5.56 -6.57
CA ARG A 97 3.77 5.60 -7.99
C ARG A 97 2.29 5.90 -8.20
N MET A 98 1.44 5.57 -7.22
CA MET A 98 0.02 5.86 -7.29
C MET A 98 -0.24 7.35 -7.00
N LYS A 99 -0.78 8.05 -7.99
CA LYS A 99 -1.10 9.49 -7.96
C LYS A 99 -2.58 9.78 -8.23
N SER A 100 -3.36 8.80 -8.69
CA SER A 100 -4.77 8.97 -9.04
C SER A 100 -5.62 7.81 -8.55
N MET A 101 -6.89 8.09 -8.22
CA MET A 101 -7.88 7.06 -7.88
C MET A 101 -8.33 6.24 -9.09
N SER A 102 -8.01 6.67 -10.31
CA SER A 102 -8.22 5.88 -11.53
C SER A 102 -7.21 4.76 -11.69
N GLN A 103 -6.05 4.86 -11.02
CA GLN A 103 -5.01 3.84 -11.06
C GLN A 103 -5.37 2.67 -10.15
N LEU A 104 -4.86 1.49 -10.49
CA LEU A 104 -5.01 0.28 -9.70
C LEU A 104 -3.65 -0.23 -9.25
N ALA A 105 -3.43 -0.24 -7.94
CA ALA A 105 -2.28 -0.90 -7.32
C ALA A 105 -2.57 -2.39 -7.09
N VAL A 106 -1.83 -3.26 -7.77
CA VAL A 106 -1.96 -4.72 -7.71
C VAL A 106 -0.72 -5.31 -7.06
N LEU A 107 -0.91 -6.03 -5.95
CA LEU A 107 0.14 -6.85 -5.37
C LEU A 107 0.23 -8.17 -6.13
N THR A 108 1.44 -8.47 -6.61
CA THR A 108 1.77 -9.67 -7.37
C THR A 108 2.88 -10.41 -6.65
N ARG A 109 2.88 -11.74 -6.71
CA ARG A 109 3.99 -12.56 -6.21
C ARG A 109 4.26 -13.68 -7.19
N ARG A 110 5.52 -14.04 -7.37
CA ARG A 110 5.91 -15.12 -8.27
C ARG A 110 6.00 -16.44 -7.51
N TRP A 111 5.42 -17.48 -8.09
CA TRP A 111 5.62 -18.85 -7.66
C TRP A 111 6.71 -19.50 -8.50
N PHE A 112 7.69 -20.14 -7.87
CA PHE A 112 8.72 -20.96 -8.53
C PHE A 112 8.44 -22.43 -8.25
N PRO A 113 7.77 -23.15 -9.17
CA PRO A 113 7.41 -24.56 -8.97
C PRO A 113 8.64 -25.45 -8.74
N THR A 114 9.76 -25.15 -9.41
CA THR A 114 10.99 -25.93 -9.32
C THR A 114 11.64 -25.86 -7.94
N GLN A 115 11.46 -24.75 -7.22
CA GLN A 115 12.03 -24.53 -5.89
C GLN A 115 10.99 -24.70 -4.77
N MET A 116 9.71 -24.87 -5.14
CA MET A 116 8.58 -24.84 -4.22
C MET A 116 8.57 -23.58 -3.33
N LYS A 117 8.88 -22.42 -3.92
CA LYS A 117 9.01 -21.14 -3.20
C LYS A 117 8.16 -20.03 -3.81
N LEU A 118 7.56 -19.24 -2.93
CA LEU A 118 6.94 -17.97 -3.24
C LEU A 118 7.96 -16.85 -3.05
N GLU A 119 8.09 -15.97 -4.03
CA GLU A 119 8.81 -14.72 -3.86
C GLU A 119 8.01 -13.72 -3.02
N PRO A 120 8.69 -12.71 -2.46
CA PRO A 120 8.04 -11.56 -1.86
C PRO A 120 7.05 -10.90 -2.83
N PHE A 121 5.99 -10.31 -2.27
CA PHE A 121 5.08 -9.47 -3.02
C PHE A 121 5.81 -8.26 -3.62
N ARG A 122 5.44 -7.95 -4.86
CA ARG A 122 5.82 -6.74 -5.59
C ARG A 122 4.55 -6.04 -6.06
N GLU A 123 4.57 -4.72 -6.04
CA GLU A 123 3.43 -3.93 -6.50
C GLU A 123 3.59 -3.51 -7.96
N VAL A 124 2.49 -3.60 -8.70
CA VAL A 124 2.30 -3.02 -10.03
C VAL A 124 1.22 -1.96 -9.93
N VAL A 125 1.49 -0.76 -10.43
CA VAL A 125 0.47 0.29 -10.60
C VAL A 125 0.03 0.29 -12.06
N LEU A 126 -1.26 0.12 -12.30
CA LEU A 126 -1.91 0.12 -13.61
C LEU A 126 -2.64 1.45 -13.81
N GLU A 127 -2.45 2.09 -14.95
CA GLU A 127 -3.11 3.34 -15.35
C GLU A 127 -4.52 3.10 -15.89
N THR A 128 -4.68 2.04 -16.70
CA THR A 128 -5.93 1.72 -17.40
C THR A 128 -6.70 0.58 -16.74
N SER A 129 -6.08 -0.10 -15.77
CA SER A 129 -6.63 -1.29 -15.10
C SER A 129 -7.00 -2.41 -16.07
N SER A 130 -6.25 -2.56 -17.17
CA SER A 130 -6.47 -3.58 -18.19
C SER A 130 -5.59 -4.82 -17.97
N VAL A 131 -6.05 -5.97 -18.49
CA VAL A 131 -5.28 -7.22 -18.44
C VAL A 131 -4.02 -7.13 -19.29
N ASP A 132 -4.09 -6.44 -20.44
CA ASP A 132 -2.94 -6.28 -21.32
C ASP A 132 -1.83 -5.47 -20.64
N GLU A 133 -2.17 -4.35 -20.02
CA GLU A 133 -1.21 -3.55 -19.23
C GLU A 133 -0.62 -4.37 -18.08
N LEU A 134 -1.44 -5.16 -17.37
CA LEU A 134 -0.94 -6.04 -16.32
C LEU A 134 0.08 -7.06 -16.87
N LYS A 135 -0.22 -7.68 -18.01
CA LYS A 135 0.70 -8.64 -18.64
C LYS A 135 2.00 -7.98 -19.09
N GLU A 136 1.95 -6.78 -19.66
CA GLU A 136 3.15 -6.02 -20.05
C GLU A 136 4.05 -5.75 -18.85
N LYS A 137 3.47 -5.24 -17.74
CA LYS A 137 4.20 -4.98 -16.50
C LYS A 137 4.78 -6.26 -15.88
N LEU A 138 4.02 -7.35 -15.90
CA LEU A 138 4.50 -8.65 -15.40
C LEU A 138 5.61 -9.23 -16.28
N SER A 139 5.55 -9.05 -17.60
CA SER A 139 6.60 -9.47 -18.53
C SER A 139 7.91 -8.76 -18.21
N GLU A 140 7.86 -7.42 -18.07
CA GLU A 140 9.00 -6.59 -17.69
C GLU A 140 9.61 -7.02 -16.34
N MET A 141 8.77 -7.25 -15.32
CA MET A 141 9.22 -7.58 -13.97
C MET A 141 9.75 -9.01 -13.80
N SER A 142 9.24 -9.96 -14.60
CA SER A 142 9.55 -11.39 -14.46
C SER A 142 10.57 -11.89 -15.48
N GLU A 143 10.88 -11.06 -16.49
CA GLU A 143 11.68 -11.41 -17.68
C GLU A 143 11.06 -12.55 -18.50
N ILE A 144 9.77 -12.83 -18.31
CA ILE A 144 9.03 -13.81 -19.11
C ILE A 144 8.46 -13.10 -20.34
N PRO A 145 8.72 -13.60 -21.56
CA PRO A 145 8.16 -13.00 -22.77
C PRO A 145 6.63 -12.92 -22.72
N LEU A 146 6.06 -11.84 -23.26
CA LEU A 146 4.63 -11.55 -23.18
C LEU A 146 3.76 -12.65 -23.79
N GLU A 147 4.26 -13.32 -24.84
CA GLU A 147 3.62 -14.46 -25.49
C GLU A 147 3.48 -15.70 -24.57
N ASN A 148 4.31 -15.79 -23.53
CA ASN A 148 4.30 -16.88 -22.57
C ASN A 148 3.47 -16.54 -21.31
N LEU A 149 2.79 -15.40 -21.29
CA LEU A 149 1.92 -15.00 -20.19
C LEU A 149 0.45 -15.20 -20.55
N GLU A 150 -0.27 -15.91 -19.69
CA GLU A 150 -1.72 -16.05 -19.77
C GLU A 150 -2.37 -15.57 -18.47
N PHE A 151 -3.51 -14.89 -18.60
CA PHE A 151 -4.30 -14.45 -17.45
C PHE A 151 -5.48 -15.38 -17.25
N ALA A 152 -5.55 -15.98 -16.06
CA ALA A 152 -6.67 -16.80 -15.65
C ALA A 152 -7.16 -16.36 -14.26
N LYS A 153 -8.48 -16.19 -14.13
CA LYS A 153 -9.11 -15.95 -12.83
C LYS A 153 -9.46 -17.28 -12.18
N GLY A 154 -8.80 -17.62 -11.08
CA GLY A 154 -9.12 -18.80 -10.28
C GLY A 154 -10.59 -18.79 -9.81
N ARG A 155 -11.25 -19.95 -9.88
CA ARG A 155 -12.56 -20.15 -9.23
C ARG A 155 -12.32 -20.58 -7.78
N GLY A 156 -12.28 -19.61 -6.87
CA GLY A 156 -12.08 -19.84 -5.43
C GLY A 156 -10.98 -18.97 -4.82
N ALA A 157 -10.78 -19.10 -3.51
CA ALA A 157 -9.59 -18.54 -2.86
C ALA A 157 -8.38 -19.39 -3.28
N PHE A 158 -7.51 -18.83 -4.11
CA PHE A 158 -6.23 -19.44 -4.42
C PHE A 158 -5.36 -19.44 -3.13
N PRO A 159 -4.70 -20.56 -2.76
CA PRO A 159 -3.85 -20.64 -1.57
C PRO A 159 -2.60 -19.73 -1.62
#